data_AF-A0A836RF76-F1
#
_entry.id   AF-A0A836RF76-F1
#
_cell.length_a   1.000
_cell.length_b   1.000
_cell.length_c   1.000
_cell.angle_alpha   90.00
_cell.angle_beta   90.00
_cell.angle_gamma   90.00
#
_symmetry.space_group_name_H-M   'P 1'
#
loop_
_entity.id
_entity.type
_entity.pdbx_description
1 polymer ?
#
loop_
_entity_poly.entity_id
_entity_poly.type
_entity_poly.pdbx_seq_one_letter_code
_entity_poly.pdbx_strand_id
1 'polypeptide(L)' 'KINSKFERRIPVKTSKPIPKDKIFDVMAKINEVVVNPPVKMGDPIIRNVLGLGVDIVATKSIME' A
#
# COMPACT_ATOMS: atom_id res chain seq x y z
N LYS A 1 3.92 2.71 -5.30
CA LYS A 1 5.29 2.75 -5.87
C LYS A 1 6.30 2.95 -4.73
N ILE A 2 7.58 2.66 -4.89
CA ILE A 2 8.61 2.95 -3.87
C ILE A 2 9.82 3.64 -4.51
N ASN A 3 10.37 4.64 -3.83
CA ASN A 3 11.62 5.30 -4.20
C ASN A 3 12.79 4.49 -3.63
N SER A 4 13.09 3.34 -4.22
CA SER A 4 14.26 2.53 -3.85
C SER A 4 15.21 2.34 -5.02
N LYS A 5 16.50 2.15 -4.70
CA LYS A 5 17.54 1.81 -5.68
C LYS A 5 17.34 0.43 -6.31
N PHE A 6 16.81 -0.54 -5.54
CA PHE A 6 16.71 -1.94 -5.97
C PHE A 6 15.29 -2.34 -6.36
N GLU A 7 14.27 -1.83 -5.68
CA GLU A 7 12.87 -2.14 -5.97
C GLU A 7 12.10 -0.95 -6.56
N ARG A 8 11.31 -1.22 -7.61
CA ARG A 8 10.39 -0.22 -8.18
C ARG A 8 8.99 -0.27 -7.55
N ARG A 9 8.64 -1.40 -6.94
CA ARG A 9 7.33 -1.67 -6.35
C ARG A 9 7.48 -2.48 -5.07
N ILE A 10 6.57 -2.24 -4.14
CA ILE A 10 6.44 -2.99 -2.89
C ILE A 10 5.10 -3.73 -2.91
N PRO A 11 5.07 -5.02 -2.53
CA PRO A 11 3.81 -5.75 -2.40
C PRO A 11 3.04 -5.21 -1.19
N VAL A 12 1.73 -5.06 -1.37
CA VAL A 12 0.80 -4.56 -0.37
C VAL A 12 -0.41 -5.46 -0.27
N LYS A 13 -1.06 -5.47 0.90
CA LYS A 13 -2.35 -6.10 1.13
C LYS A 13 -3.32 -5.13 1.79
N THR A 14 -4.61 -5.36 1.63
CA THR A 14 -5.61 -4.68 2.47
C THR A 14 -5.64 -5.32 3.86
N SER A 15 -5.86 -4.52 4.91
CA SER A 15 -5.97 -5.03 6.29
C SER A 15 -7.26 -5.82 6.52
N LYS A 16 -8.29 -5.55 5.73
CA LYS A 16 -9.64 -6.16 5.78
C LYS A 16 -10.17 -6.40 4.36
N PRO A 17 -11.23 -7.21 4.19
CA PRO A 17 -11.93 -7.31 2.92
C PRO A 17 -12.45 -5.94 2.46
N ILE A 18 -12.35 -5.69 1.15
CA ILE A 18 -12.95 -4.51 0.50
C ILE A 18 -14.09 -4.95 -0.42
N PRO A 19 -15.13 -4.11 -0.61
CA PRO A 19 -16.17 -4.35 -1.61
C PRO A 19 -15.58 -4.53 -3.01
N LYS A 20 -16.14 -5.46 -3.81
CA LYS A 20 -15.59 -5.81 -5.13
C LYS A 20 -15.67 -4.67 -6.14
N ASP A 21 -16.72 -3.86 -6.05
CA ASP A 21 -16.92 -2.64 -6.84
C ASP A 21 -15.85 -1.57 -6.55
N LYS A 22 -15.25 -1.59 -5.35
CA LYS A 22 -14.20 -0.64 -4.93
C LYS A 22 -12.78 -1.09 -5.20
N ILE A 23 -12.58 -2.29 -5.73
CA ILE A 23 -11.25 -2.84 -6.02
C ILE A 23 -10.47 -1.92 -6.97
N PHE A 24 -11.09 -1.45 -8.06
CA PHE A 24 -10.42 -0.58 -9.03
C PHE A 24 -10.14 0.82 -8.48
N ASP A 25 -11.06 1.39 -7.71
CA ASP A 25 -10.86 2.69 -7.04
C ASP A 25 -9.67 2.62 -6.08
N VAL A 26 -9.57 1.55 -5.28
CA VAL A 26 -8.45 1.33 -4.35
C VAL A 26 -7.14 1.16 -5.11
N MET A 27 -7.13 0.39 -6.20
CA MET A 27 -5.94 0.23 -7.04
C MET A 27 -5.47 1.55 -7.66
N ALA A 28 -6.39 2.37 -8.16
CA ALA A 28 -6.08 3.70 -8.67
C ALA A 28 -5.42 4.55 -7.57
N LYS A 29 -5.98 4.53 -6.35
CA LYS A 29 -5.43 5.29 -5.23
C LYS A 29 -4.03 4.83 -4.82
N ILE A 30 -3.78 3.51 -4.80
CA ILE A 30 -2.46 2.95 -4.51
C ILE A 30 -1.43 3.38 -5.56
N ASN A 31 -1.83 3.52 -6.82
CA ASN A 31 -0.93 3.88 -7.91
C ASN A 31 -0.45 5.34 -7.84
N GLU A 32 -1.23 6.23 -7.22
CA GLU A 32 -0.84 7.62 -6.95
C GLU A 32 0.23 7.73 -5.85
N VAL A 33 0.29 6.75 -4.95
CA VAL A 33 1.16 6.80 -3.77
C VAL A 33 2.57 6.29 -4.09
N VAL A 34 3.57 7.05 -3.66
CA VAL A 34 4.98 6.67 -3.66
C VAL A 34 5.48 6.67 -2.23
N VAL A 35 6.03 5.54 -1.78
CA VAL A 35 6.65 5.43 -0.44
C VAL A 35 8.16 5.57 -0.52
N ASN A 36 8.77 6.03 0.56
CA ASN A 36 10.23 6.08 0.72
C ASN A 36 10.64 5.04 1.77
N PRO A 37 11.78 4.35 1.58
CA PRO A 37 12.40 3.56 2.64
C PRO A 37 12.75 4.42 3.87
N PRO A 38 12.82 3.84 5.09
CA PRO A 38 12.57 2.44 5.41
C PRO A 38 11.07 2.14 5.53
N VAL A 39 10.63 1.02 4.94
CA VAL A 39 9.28 0.47 5.08
C VAL A 39 9.40 -0.92 5.69
N LYS A 40 8.72 -1.18 6.80
CA LYS A 40 8.70 -2.50 7.43
C LYS A 40 7.47 -3.29 6.99
N MET A 41 7.60 -4.60 6.98
CA MET A 41 6.44 -5.48 6.85
C MET A 41 5.45 -5.19 7.98
N GLY A 42 4.18 -4.98 7.62
CA GLY A 42 3.13 -4.58 8.56
C GLY A 42 2.90 -3.07 8.63
N ASP A 43 3.74 -2.25 7.99
CA ASP A 43 3.53 -0.80 7.99
C ASP A 43 2.33 -0.41 7.13
N PRO A 44 1.40 0.42 7.67
CA PRO A 44 0.29 0.96 6.90
C PRO A 44 0.80 2.07 5.98
N ILE A 45 0.77 1.84 4.68
CA ILE A 45 1.11 2.81 3.63
C ILE A 45 -0.02 3.81 3.43
N ILE A 46 -1.27 3.34 3.43
CA ILE A 46 -2.46 4.20 3.34
C ILE A 46 -3.40 3.79 4.46
N ARG A 47 -3.74 4.76 5.33
CA ARG A 47 -4.76 4.55 6.36
C ARG A 47 -6.14 4.93 5.82
N ASN A 48 -7.17 4.16 6.18
CA ASN A 48 -8.56 4.40 5.82
C ASN A 48 -8.76 4.71 4.32
N VAL A 49 -8.30 3.81 3.45
CA VAL A 49 -8.33 3.98 2.00
C VAL A 49 -9.76 4.26 1.53
N LEU A 50 -9.95 5.39 0.84
CA LEU A 50 -11.25 5.85 0.34
C LEU A 50 -12.36 5.94 1.40
N GLY A 51 -12.02 6.10 2.68
CA GLY A 51 -13.01 6.16 3.77
C GLY A 51 -13.67 4.82 4.11
N LEU A 52 -13.12 3.69 3.62
CA LEU A 52 -13.72 2.35 3.79
C LEU A 52 -13.42 1.70 5.16
N GLY A 53 -12.63 2.34 6.02
CA GLY A 53 -12.15 1.77 7.28
C GLY A 53 -11.14 0.63 7.10
N VAL A 54 -10.48 0.59 5.93
CA VAL A 54 -9.48 -0.42 5.54
C VAL A 54 -8.15 0.25 5.26
N ASP A 55 -7.06 -0.40 5.68
CA ASP A 55 -5.71 0.12 5.47
C ASP A 55 -4.99 -0.69 4.39
N ILE A 56 -4.08 -0.03 3.66
CA ILE A 56 -3.14 -0.68 2.76
C ILE A 56 -1.82 -0.88 3.49
N VAL A 57 -1.41 -2.13 3.65
CA VAL A 57 -0.30 -2.54 4.50
C VAL A 57 0.79 -3.18 3.66
N ALA A 58 2.05 -2.80 3.89
CA ALA A 58 3.20 -3.42 3.26
C ALA A 58 3.38 -4.88 3.73
N THR A 59 3.64 -5.80 2.81
CA THR A 59 3.91 -7.22 3.13
C THR A 59 5.38 -7.60 2.99
N LYS A 60 6.24 -6.67 2.60
CA LYS A 60 7.68 -6.84 2.52
C LYS A 60 8.39 -5.70 3.24
N SER A 61 9.46 -6.02 3.96
CA SER A 61 10.35 -5.01 4.52
C SER A 61 11.36 -4.57 3.46
N ILE A 62 11.51 -3.26 3.30
CA ILE A 62 12.54 -2.62 2.47
C ILE A 62 13.22 -1.59 3.39
N MET A 63 14.44 -1.90 3.81
CA MET A 63 15.29 -1.01 4.60
C MET A 63 16.38 -0.50 3.66
N GLU A 64 16.57 0.81 3.59
CA GLU A 64 17.71 1.41 2.90
C GLU A 64 18.69 1.99 3.92
#